data_AF-A0A4Q7CM09-F1
#
_entry.id   AF-A0A4Q7CM09-F1
#
_cell.length_a   1.000
_cell.length_b   1.000
_cell.length_c   1.000
_cell.angle_alpha   90.00
_cell.angle_beta   90.00
_cell.angle_gamma   90.00
#
_symmetry.space_group_name_H-M   'P 1'
#
loop_
_entity.id
_entity.type
_entity.pdbx_description
1 polymer ?
#
loop_
_entity_poly.entity_id
_entity_poly.type
_entity_poly.pdbx_seq_one_letter_code
_entity_poly.pdbx_strand_id
1 'polypeptide(L)'
;LNASHASLKEDYEVTGIELDTLAETAQQVEGVLGARMTGAGFAGCAIALVHKDRIKNLEQEVTENYTKKIGYEPSFYHVNIGDGVKSLDIKEG
;
A
#
# COMPACT_ATOMS: atom_id res chain seq x y z
N LEU A 1 11.35 3.47 -0.14
CA LEU A 1 9.94 3.63 0.29
C LEU A 1 9.85 3.90 1.78
N ASN A 2 10.48 3.08 2.61
CA ASN A 2 10.40 3.16 4.08
C ASN A 2 10.87 4.50 4.64
N ALA A 3 12.05 4.98 4.24
CA ALA A 3 12.55 6.29 4.67
C ALA A 3 11.61 7.46 4.29
N SER A 4 10.93 7.35 3.15
CA SER A 4 9.96 8.36 2.73
C SER A 4 8.64 8.27 3.50
N HIS A 5 8.26 7.08 4.02
CA HIS A 5 7.13 6.97 4.93
C HIS A 5 7.46 7.55 6.30
N ALA A 6 8.65 7.24 6.83
CA ALA A 6 9.13 7.78 8.10
C ALA A 6 9.13 9.32 8.09
N SER A 7 9.65 9.95 7.04
CA SER A 7 9.61 11.42 6.91
C SER A 7 8.19 11.98 6.84
N LEU A 8 7.25 11.31 6.14
CA LEU A 8 5.85 11.77 6.11
C LEU A 8 5.13 11.63 7.45
N LYS A 9 5.54 10.66 8.27
CA LYS A 9 5.02 10.45 9.62
C LYS A 9 5.63 11.44 10.61
N GLU A 10 6.96 11.57 10.61
CA GLU A 10 7.71 12.28 11.65
C GLU A 10 7.90 13.77 11.33
N ASP A 11 8.19 14.12 10.08
CA ASP A 11 8.48 15.51 9.70
C ASP A 11 7.24 16.26 9.22
N TYR A 12 6.31 15.56 8.57
CA TYR A 12 5.13 16.15 7.93
C TYR A 12 3.82 15.86 8.68
N GLU A 13 3.81 14.85 9.56
CA GLU A 13 2.66 14.46 10.39
C GLU A 13 1.34 14.24 9.59
N VAL A 14 1.44 13.69 8.37
CA VAL A 14 0.29 13.52 7.45
C VAL A 14 -0.22 12.09 7.29
N THR A 15 0.31 11.11 8.02
CA THR A 15 -0.03 9.69 7.82
C THR A 15 -1.26 9.26 8.63
N GLY A 16 -1.22 9.40 9.95
CA GLY A 16 -2.26 8.88 10.85
C GLY A 16 -2.13 7.38 11.12
N ILE A 17 -2.85 6.90 12.15
CA ILE A 17 -2.69 5.55 12.70
C ILE A 17 -2.99 4.44 11.68
N GLU A 18 -3.95 4.65 10.78
CA GLU A 18 -4.33 3.71 9.74
C GLU A 18 -3.20 3.50 8.73
N LEU A 19 -2.68 4.59 8.15
CA LEU A 19 -1.63 4.53 7.13
C LEU A 19 -0.31 4.03 7.70
N ASP A 20 0.02 4.43 8.92
CA ASP A 20 1.19 3.92 9.65
C ASP A 20 1.07 2.42 9.86
N THR A 21 -0.10 1.94 10.32
CA THR A 21 -0.32 0.51 10.57
C THR A 21 -0.23 -0.31 9.29
N LEU A 22 -0.75 0.16 8.16
CA LEU A 22 -0.60 -0.51 6.87
C LEU A 22 0.87 -0.60 6.44
N ALA A 23 1.56 0.55 6.41
CA ALA A 23 2.90 0.62 5.85
C ALA A 23 3.94 -0.05 6.77
N GLU A 24 3.89 0.18 8.08
CA GLU A 24 4.84 -0.41 9.03
C GLU A 24 4.65 -1.92 9.12
N THR A 25 3.41 -2.43 9.17
CA THR A 25 3.17 -3.89 9.16
C THR A 25 3.70 -4.51 7.88
N ALA A 26 3.38 -3.91 6.71
CA ALA A 26 3.88 -4.40 5.43
C ALA A 26 5.42 -4.45 5.38
N GLN A 27 6.10 -3.46 5.95
CA GLN A 27 7.57 -3.42 5.98
C GLN A 27 8.21 -4.55 6.80
N GLN A 28 7.48 -5.15 7.76
CA GLN A 28 7.98 -6.29 8.54
C GLN A 28 7.78 -7.64 7.85
N VAL A 29 6.96 -7.70 6.80
CA VAL A 29 6.68 -8.95 6.09
C VAL A 29 7.85 -9.34 5.20
N GLU A 30 8.36 -10.55 5.40
CA GLU A 30 9.46 -11.07 4.58
C GLU A 30 9.05 -11.14 3.09
N GLY A 31 9.92 -10.57 2.24
CA GLY A 31 9.69 -10.43 0.81
C GLY A 31 9.05 -9.10 0.39
N VAL A 32 8.75 -8.21 1.34
CA VAL A 32 8.46 -6.80 1.06
C VAL A 32 9.76 -6.01 0.99
N LEU A 33 9.99 -5.37 -0.15
CA LEU A 33 11.15 -4.49 -0.38
C LEU A 33 10.95 -3.10 0.23
N GLY A 34 9.70 -2.72 0.43
CA GLY A 34 9.32 -1.55 1.20
C GLY A 34 7.88 -1.12 0.97
N ALA A 35 7.36 -0.32 1.89
CA ALA A 35 6.00 0.22 1.83
C ALA A 35 5.95 1.67 2.30
N ARG A 36 4.95 2.42 1.83
CA ARG A 36 4.67 3.80 2.26
C ARG A 36 3.22 4.17 1.98
N MET A 37 2.72 5.20 2.65
CA MET A 37 1.50 5.87 2.21
C MET A 37 1.65 6.51 0.81
N THR A 38 0.55 6.63 0.08
CA THR A 38 0.47 7.34 -1.21
C THR A 38 -0.70 8.32 -1.22
N GLY A 39 -0.59 9.41 -1.98
CA GLY A 39 -1.57 10.49 -2.01
C GLY A 39 -1.28 11.60 -0.98
N ALA A 40 -2.30 12.39 -0.66
CA ALA A 40 -2.18 13.60 0.17
C ALA A 40 -1.96 13.31 1.67
N GLY A 41 -2.30 12.11 2.14
CA GLY A 41 -2.29 11.75 3.56
C GLY A 41 -3.67 11.87 4.21
N PHE A 42 -3.73 11.66 5.53
CA PHE A 42 -4.94 11.73 6.36
C PHE A 42 -6.04 10.74 5.96
N ALA A 43 -5.66 9.46 5.83
CA ALA A 43 -6.40 8.35 5.20
C ALA A 43 -6.05 8.12 3.71
N GLY A 44 -6.64 7.09 3.11
CA GLY A 44 -6.37 6.68 1.74
C GLY A 44 -5.61 5.36 1.67
N CYS A 45 -4.61 5.28 0.79
CA CYS A 45 -3.96 4.02 0.45
C CYS A 45 -2.47 4.02 0.85
N ALA A 46 -1.96 2.83 1.16
CA ALA A 46 -0.53 2.54 1.18
C ALA A 46 -0.16 1.69 -0.03
N ILE A 47 1.09 1.80 -0.47
CA ILE A 47 1.68 0.94 -1.49
C ILE A 47 2.82 0.13 -0.89
N ALA A 48 2.93 -1.13 -1.29
CA ALA A 48 4.02 -2.02 -0.92
C ALA A 48 4.59 -2.67 -2.18
N LEU A 49 5.92 -2.73 -2.29
CA LEU A 49 6.62 -3.54 -3.28
C LEU A 49 6.95 -4.88 -2.65
N VAL A 50 6.37 -5.95 -3.19
CA VAL A 50 6.46 -7.30 -2.62
C VAL A 50 6.76 -8.32 -3.71
N HIS A 51 7.51 -9.36 -3.37
CA HIS A 51 7.68 -10.51 -4.24
C HIS A 51 6.33 -11.24 -4.46
N LYS A 52 6.05 -11.66 -5.69
CA LYS A 52 4.73 -12.20 -6.08
C LYS A 52 4.30 -13.42 -5.26
N ASP A 53 5.24 -14.27 -4.87
CA ASP A 53 5.04 -15.45 -4.04
C ASP A 53 4.71 -15.12 -2.57
N ARG A 54 4.94 -13.87 -2.13
CA ARG A 54 4.73 -13.40 -0.75
C ARG A 54 3.47 -12.56 -0.57
N ILE A 55 2.69 -12.34 -1.64
CA ILE A 55 1.47 -11.52 -1.62
C ILE A 55 0.46 -12.04 -0.58
N LYS A 56 0.16 -13.34 -0.56
CA LYS A 56 -0.81 -13.90 0.39
C LYS A 56 -0.39 -13.72 1.86
N ASN A 57 0.90 -13.89 2.12
CA ASN A 57 1.46 -13.70 3.46
C ASN A 57 1.35 -12.23 3.89
N LEU A 58 1.64 -11.30 2.97
CA LEU A 58 1.46 -9.87 3.19
C LEU A 58 0.01 -9.52 3.53
N GLU A 59 -0.95 -9.98 2.74
CA GLU A 59 -2.37 -9.69 2.97
C GLU A 59 -2.85 -10.23 4.31
N GLN A 60 -2.43 -11.44 4.69
CA GLN A 60 -2.77 -12.03 5.98
C GLN A 60 -2.21 -11.21 7.15
N GLU A 61 -0.90 -10.99 7.18
CA GLU A 61 -0.22 -10.25 8.25
C GLU A 61 -0.76 -8.82 8.41
N VAL A 62 -0.98 -8.14 7.28
CA VAL A 62 -1.54 -6.78 7.30
C VAL A 62 -2.99 -6.81 7.79
N THR A 63 -3.82 -7.76 7.35
CA THR A 63 -5.22 -7.86 7.81
C THR A 63 -5.28 -8.10 9.32
N GLU A 64 -4.52 -9.07 9.83
CA GLU A 64 -4.55 -9.42 11.25
C GLU A 64 -4.13 -8.23 12.13
N ASN A 65 -2.98 -7.60 11.82
CA ASN A 65 -2.47 -6.49 12.61
C ASN A 65 -3.30 -5.21 12.45
N TYR A 66 -3.77 -4.92 11.23
CA TYR A 66 -4.60 -3.75 10.95
C TYR A 66 -5.95 -3.86 11.65
N THR A 67 -6.67 -4.97 11.47
CA THR A 67 -7.99 -5.19 12.10
C THR A 67 -7.87 -5.15 13.62
N LYS A 68 -6.82 -5.74 14.20
CA LYS A 68 -6.57 -5.70 15.65
C LYS A 68 -6.36 -4.27 16.18
N LYS A 69 -5.67 -3.42 15.43
CA LYS A 69 -5.29 -2.07 15.88
C LYS A 69 -6.33 -1.01 15.55
N ILE A 70 -7.01 -1.14 14.41
CA ILE A 70 -7.94 -0.15 13.87
C ILE A 70 -9.41 -0.54 14.08
N GLY A 71 -9.71 -1.84 14.11
CA GLY A 71 -11.06 -2.36 14.38
C GLY A 71 -11.90 -2.72 13.16
N TYR A 72 -11.36 -2.57 11.94
CA TYR A 72 -12.00 -3.00 10.69
C TYR A 72 -10.95 -3.48 9.67
N GLU A 73 -11.38 -4.22 8.64
CA GLU A 73 -10.47 -4.83 7.67
C GLU A 73 -9.99 -3.85 6.59
N PRO A 74 -8.73 -3.97 6.12
CA PRO A 74 -8.23 -3.22 4.98
C PRO A 74 -8.69 -3.84 3.65
N SER A 75 -8.51 -3.12 2.54
CA SER A 75 -8.74 -3.62 1.17
C SER A 75 -7.43 -3.69 0.39
N PHE A 76 -7.28 -4.73 -0.45
CA PHE A 76 -6.08 -4.96 -1.24
C PHE A 76 -6.37 -4.93 -2.75
N TYR A 77 -5.46 -4.33 -3.50
CA TYR A 77 -5.52 -4.24 -4.96
C TYR A 77 -4.16 -4.60 -5.55
N HIS A 78 -4.11 -5.61 -6.43
CA HIS A 78 -2.89 -5.96 -7.16
C HIS A 78 -2.85 -5.16 -8.45
N VAL A 79 -1.93 -4.19 -8.51
CA VAL A 79 -1.83 -3.27 -9.64
C VAL A 79 -0.65 -3.64 -10.52
N ASN A 80 -0.86 -3.60 -11.85
CA ASN A 80 0.19 -3.60 -12.85
C ASN A 80 0.26 -2.20 -13.46
N ILE A 81 1.45 -1.78 -13.89
CA ILE A 81 1.62 -0.49 -14.58
C ILE A 81 0.98 -0.63 -15.97
N GLY A 82 -0.07 0.16 -16.21
CA GLY A 82 -0.76 0.24 -17.51
C GLY A 82 -0.26 1.40 -18.36
N ASP A 83 -0.68 1.40 -19.62
CA ASP A 83 -0.47 2.55 -20.52
C ASP A 83 -1.24 3.78 -20.01
N GLY A 84 -0.73 4.96 -20.37
CA GLY A 84 -1.50 6.21 -20.24
C GLY A 84 -2.69 6.26 -21.22
N VAL A 85 -3.46 7.35 -21.15
CA VAL A 85 -4.60 7.55 -22.04
C VAL A 85 -4.16 7.54 -23.52
N LYS A 86 -4.87 6.77 -24.35
CA LYS A 86 -4.64 6.71 -25.80
C LYS A 86 -5.97 6.50 -26.53
N SER A 87 -6.07 7.02 -27.75
CA SER A 87 -7.18 6.70 -28.65
C SER A 87 -7.10 5.23 -29.06
N LEU A 88 -8.24 4.54 -29.05
CA LEU A 88 -8.36 3.18 -29.58
C LEU A 88 -8.93 3.27 -30.99
N ASP A 89 -8.15 2.89 -32.00
CA ASP A 89 -8.67 2.71 -33.36
C ASP A 89 -9.50 1.43 -33.39
N ILE A 90 -10.79 1.55 -33.11
CA ILE A 90 -11.72 0.44 -33.23
C ILE A 90 -12.02 0.29 -34.73
N LYS A 91 -11.38 -0.70 -35.39
CA LYS A 91 -11.82 -1.10 -36.73
C LYS A 91 -13.15 -1.84 -36.58
N GLU A 92 -14.24 -1.20 -36.97
CA GLU A 92 -15.50 -1.90 -37.25
C GLU A 92 -15.24 -2.87 -38.41
N GLY A 93 -15.58 -4.15 -38.17
CA GLY A 93 -15.45 -5.23 -39.15
C GLY A 93 -16.66 -5.32 -40.07
#